data_AF-A0A452ZX55-F1
#
_entry.id   AF-A0A452ZX55-F1
#
_cell.length_a   1.000
_cell.length_b   1.000
_cell.length_c   1.000
_cell.angle_alpha   90.00
_cell.angle_beta   90.00
_cell.angle_gamma   90.00
#
_symmetry.space_group_name_H-M   'P 1'
#
loop_
_entity.id
_entity.type
_entity.pdbx_description
1 polymer ?
#
loop_
_entity_poly.entity_id
_entity_poly.type
_entity_poly.pdbx_seq_one_letter_code
_entity_poly.pdbx_strand_id
1 'polypeptide(L)'
;LCSALLQSPYLFHSHKPSAARMAAPGSLGLLQAPSFAAAKCRPVTATSRGAARAVFAVRASAASAATKDAVLRPFRENRALKIISGLQNFDRSNVASVVTAADKGGATHVDIACDQDLVKLARELTNLPICVSSVDPSSFQSAVEAGAQMIEIGNYDSFYDAGIEFSSEQVIFIKYSIVSSV
;
A
#
# COMPACT_ATOMS: atom_id res chain seq x y z
N LEU A 1 -2.12 46.35 4.35
CA LEU A 1 -2.60 47.38 3.39
C LEU A 1 -1.60 47.40 2.24
N CYS A 2 -1.86 47.09 0.98
CA CYS A 2 -2.96 46.52 0.20
C CYS A 2 -2.26 46.14 -1.13
N SER A 3 -2.24 44.87 -1.54
CA SER A 3 -3.13 44.29 -2.55
C SER A 3 -2.74 44.51 -4.03
N ALA A 4 -3.05 43.48 -4.80
CA ALA A 4 -3.19 43.32 -6.26
C ALA A 4 -1.99 42.63 -6.96
N LEU A 5 -2.06 41.31 -7.20
CA LEU A 5 -2.87 40.60 -8.21
C LEU A 5 -2.51 41.00 -9.64
N LEU A 6 -1.83 40.10 -10.33
CA LEU A 6 -2.06 39.85 -11.76
C LEU A 6 -2.01 38.34 -11.98
N GLN A 7 -3.21 37.82 -12.23
CA GLN A 7 -3.54 36.45 -12.59
C GLN A 7 -3.03 36.14 -14.00
N SER A 8 -2.59 34.91 -14.24
CA SER A 8 -2.63 34.33 -15.60
C SER A 8 -3.18 32.91 -15.52
N PRO A 9 -4.27 32.58 -16.23
CA PRO A 9 -4.95 31.30 -16.14
C PRO A 9 -4.37 30.30 -17.15
N TYR A 10 -3.76 29.22 -16.67
CA TYR A 10 -3.58 28.02 -17.50
C TYR A 10 -4.89 27.25 -17.54
N LEU A 11 -5.58 27.48 -18.65
CA LEU A 11 -6.82 26.88 -19.08
C LEU A 11 -6.56 25.43 -19.56
N PHE A 12 -6.57 24.45 -18.65
CA PHE A 12 -6.63 23.04 -19.06
C PHE A 12 -8.05 22.67 -19.46
N HIS A 13 -8.27 22.61 -20.77
CA HIS A 13 -9.48 22.08 -21.38
C HIS A 13 -9.62 20.58 -21.06
N SER A 14 -10.72 20.23 -20.39
CA SER A 14 -11.18 18.86 -20.23
C SER A 14 -11.76 18.36 -21.56
N HIS A 15 -11.02 17.51 -22.28
CA HIS A 15 -11.55 16.80 -23.44
C HIS A 15 -12.18 15.47 -22.98
N LYS A 16 -13.50 15.47 -22.81
CA LYS A 16 -14.33 14.26 -22.83
C LYS A 16 -14.48 13.77 -24.27
N PRO A 17 -14.21 12.50 -24.60
CA PRO A 17 -14.76 11.91 -25.82
C PRO A 17 -16.23 11.51 -25.58
N SER A 18 -17.08 11.96 -26.51
CA SER A 18 -18.51 11.68 -26.60
C SER A 18 -18.78 10.28 -27.16
N ALA A 19 -19.90 9.71 -26.73
CA ALA A 19 -20.40 8.38 -27.10
C ALA A 19 -20.91 8.30 -28.55
N ALA A 20 -20.65 7.16 -29.20
CA ALA A 20 -21.39 6.71 -30.39
C ALA A 20 -21.49 5.16 -30.46
N ARG A 21 -22.58 4.64 -29.88
CA ARG A 21 -23.63 3.78 -30.49
C ARG A 21 -23.27 2.44 -31.19
N MET A 22 -23.67 1.35 -30.50
CA MET A 22 -24.43 0.14 -30.93
C MET A 22 -23.83 -0.90 -31.90
N ALA A 23 -23.65 -2.12 -31.37
CA ALA A 23 -23.98 -3.37 -32.03
C ALA A 23 -24.55 -4.37 -30.99
N ALA A 24 -25.62 -5.09 -31.36
CA ALA A 24 -26.42 -6.00 -30.53
C ALA A 24 -26.03 -7.49 -30.75
N PRO A 25 -26.79 -8.49 -30.26
CA PRO A 25 -26.43 -9.34 -29.13
C PRO A 25 -26.05 -10.78 -29.52
N GLY A 26 -25.24 -11.46 -28.71
CA GLY A 26 -24.87 -12.87 -28.94
C GLY A 26 -24.44 -13.61 -27.67
N SER A 27 -25.28 -14.60 -27.31
CA SER A 27 -25.10 -15.74 -26.40
C SER A 27 -24.75 -15.50 -24.92
N LEU A 28 -25.74 -15.79 -24.07
CA LEU A 28 -25.60 -16.15 -22.65
C LEU A 28 -24.64 -17.32 -22.46
N GLY A 29 -23.64 -17.12 -21.61
CA GLY A 29 -22.82 -18.17 -21.00
C GLY A 29 -22.69 -17.90 -19.51
N LEU A 30 -23.34 -18.74 -18.71
CA LEU A 30 -23.40 -18.77 -17.25
C LEU A 30 -22.04 -18.50 -16.56
N LEU A 31 -21.92 -17.40 -15.80
CA LEU A 31 -20.97 -17.31 -14.68
C LEU A 31 -21.76 -17.17 -13.39
N GLN A 32 -21.90 -18.29 -12.68
CA GLN A 32 -22.38 -18.31 -11.29
C GLN A 32 -21.28 -17.76 -10.38
N ALA A 33 -21.48 -16.55 -9.88
CA ALA A 33 -20.80 -16.08 -8.67
C ALA A 33 -21.52 -16.66 -7.43
N PRO A 34 -20.81 -17.12 -6.38
CA PRO A 34 -21.47 -17.53 -5.15
C PRO A 34 -22.01 -16.29 -4.42
N SER A 35 -23.33 -16.27 -4.27
CA SER A 35 -24.10 -15.35 -3.46
C SER A 35 -23.58 -15.30 -2.01
N PHE A 36 -23.19 -14.13 -1.54
CA PHE A 36 -23.05 -13.83 -0.11
C PHE A 36 -24.46 -13.78 0.52
N ALA A 37 -24.97 -14.96 0.89
CA ALA A 37 -26.20 -15.08 1.65
C ALA A 37 -25.92 -14.84 3.14
N ALA A 38 -26.68 -13.92 3.73
CA ALA A 38 -26.70 -13.59 5.14
C ALA A 38 -26.96 -14.83 6.02
N ALA A 39 -25.93 -15.28 6.75
CA ALA A 39 -26.05 -16.34 7.73
C ALA A 39 -26.66 -15.79 9.03
N LYS A 40 -27.85 -16.29 9.39
CA LYS A 40 -28.51 -16.02 10.67
C LYS A 40 -27.70 -16.64 11.82
N CYS A 41 -27.31 -15.82 12.79
CA CYS A 41 -26.69 -16.25 14.04
C CYS A 41 -27.60 -17.19 14.84
N ARG A 42 -27.07 -18.36 15.23
CA ARG A 42 -27.59 -19.20 16.33
C ARG A 42 -26.49 -19.34 17.39
N PRO A 43 -26.82 -19.38 18.68
CA PRO A 43 -25.81 -19.46 19.74
C PRO A 43 -25.25 -20.88 19.80
N VAL A 44 -23.92 -21.00 19.77
CA VAL A 44 -23.22 -22.28 19.96
C VAL A 44 -22.93 -22.45 21.44
N THR A 45 -23.45 -23.53 22.02
CA THR A 45 -23.19 -23.98 23.38
C THR A 45 -21.71 -24.34 23.55
N ALA A 46 -21.09 -23.79 24.60
CA ALA A 46 -19.71 -24.01 24.96
C ALA A 46 -19.47 -25.42 25.53
N THR A 47 -18.65 -26.24 24.87
CA THR A 47 -17.78 -27.25 25.51
C THR A 47 -16.72 -27.75 24.54
N SER A 48 -15.46 -27.40 24.79
CA SER A 48 -14.33 -28.34 24.90
C SER A 48 -13.01 -27.55 24.90
N ARG A 49 -12.15 -27.91 25.85
CA ARG A 49 -10.82 -27.34 26.07
C ARG A 49 -9.92 -27.71 24.88
N GLY A 50 -9.84 -26.84 23.89
CA GLY A 50 -8.80 -26.87 22.87
C GLY A 50 -7.51 -26.29 23.43
N ALA A 51 -6.43 -27.07 23.43
CA ALA A 51 -5.11 -26.65 23.85
C ALA A 51 -4.73 -25.32 23.18
N ALA A 52 -4.18 -24.39 23.97
CA ALA A 52 -3.62 -23.15 23.47
C ALA A 52 -2.55 -23.51 22.43
N ARG A 53 -2.89 -23.34 21.14
CA ARG A 53 -1.94 -23.46 20.05
C ARG A 53 -0.99 -22.29 20.24
N ALA A 54 0.18 -22.57 20.80
CA ALA A 54 1.24 -21.59 20.96
C ALA A 54 1.61 -21.09 19.57
N VAL A 55 1.07 -19.93 19.22
CA VAL A 55 1.52 -19.17 18.05
C VAL A 55 2.90 -18.71 18.46
N PHE A 56 3.94 -19.36 17.93
CA PHE A 56 5.31 -18.93 18.11
C PHE A 56 5.40 -17.58 17.41
N ALA A 57 5.20 -16.49 18.16
CA ALA A 57 5.39 -15.15 17.66
C ALA A 57 6.89 -14.99 17.40
N VAL A 58 7.33 -15.30 16.19
CA VAL A 58 8.62 -14.88 15.69
C VAL A 58 8.57 -13.36 15.68
N ARG A 59 9.25 -12.71 16.63
CA ARG A 59 9.48 -11.27 16.55
C ARG A 59 10.37 -11.03 15.34
N ALA A 60 9.93 -10.26 14.33
CA ALA A 60 10.87 -9.59 13.45
C ALA A 60 11.75 -8.65 14.27
N SER A 61 12.92 -9.13 14.65
CA SER A 61 14.05 -8.29 15.03
C SER A 61 15.22 -8.61 14.12
N ALA A 62 15.06 -8.37 12.82
CA ALA A 62 16.16 -8.47 11.86
C ALA A 62 16.95 -7.15 11.73
N ALA A 63 16.33 -6.00 12.05
CA ALA A 63 17.00 -4.71 12.00
C ALA A 63 17.67 -4.37 13.34
N SER A 64 18.95 -3.99 13.30
CA SER A 64 19.65 -3.48 14.48
C SER A 64 18.96 -2.22 15.02
N ALA A 65 19.06 -1.96 16.33
CA ALA A 65 18.54 -0.74 16.92
C ALA A 65 19.09 0.54 16.24
N ALA A 66 20.35 0.49 15.77
CA ALA A 66 20.98 1.57 15.02
C ALA A 66 20.32 1.79 13.64
N THR A 67 19.97 0.70 12.94
CA THR A 67 19.24 0.77 11.67
C THR A 67 17.86 1.41 11.87
N LYS A 68 17.14 1.00 12.93
CA LYS A 68 15.84 1.57 13.26
C LYS A 68 15.92 3.06 13.61
N ASP A 69 16.92 3.49 14.38
CA ASP A 69 17.11 4.91 14.69
C ASP A 69 17.43 5.72 13.44
N ALA A 70 18.29 5.22 12.55
CA ALA A 70 18.64 5.90 11.30
C ALA A 70 17.40 6.14 10.40
N VAL A 71 16.52 5.15 10.27
CA VAL A 71 15.27 5.25 9.50
C VAL A 71 14.30 6.26 10.16
N LEU A 72 14.14 6.20 11.49
CA LEU A 72 13.13 7.01 12.18
C LEU A 72 13.61 8.44 12.54
N ARG A 73 14.91 8.71 12.50
CA ARG A 73 15.48 10.02 12.89
C ARG A 73 14.90 11.20 12.10
N PRO A 74 14.78 11.17 10.76
CA PRO A 74 14.20 12.28 10.01
C PRO A 74 12.76 12.62 10.44
N PHE A 75 11.97 11.63 10.85
CA PHE A 75 10.61 11.84 11.36
C PHE A 75 10.63 12.53 12.73
N ARG A 76 11.50 12.06 13.63
CA ARG A 76 11.68 12.67 14.98
C ARG A 76 12.17 14.12 14.90
N GLU A 77 12.96 14.43 13.88
CA GLU A 77 13.51 15.76 13.61
C GLU A 77 12.57 16.63 12.75
N ASN A 78 11.36 16.17 12.41
CA ASN A 78 10.39 16.86 11.55
C ASN A 78 10.96 17.32 10.20
N ARG A 79 11.90 16.56 9.64
CA ARG A 79 12.54 16.82 8.35
C ARG A 79 12.40 15.66 7.38
N ALA A 80 11.49 14.74 7.65
CA ALA A 80 11.23 13.63 6.76
C ALA A 80 10.53 14.12 5.48
N LEU A 81 11.05 13.71 4.33
CA LEU A 81 10.43 13.88 3.03
C LEU A 81 10.36 12.49 2.38
N LYS A 82 9.16 11.90 2.39
CA LYS A 82 8.89 10.60 1.78
C LYS A 82 8.33 10.80 0.38
N ILE A 83 8.99 10.23 -0.63
CA ILE A 83 8.50 10.25 -2.02
C ILE A 83 7.81 8.92 -2.32
N ILE A 84 6.55 8.98 -2.75
CA ILE A 84 5.69 7.82 -2.94
C ILE A 84 5.52 7.56 -4.44
N SER A 85 5.91 6.37 -4.90
CA SER A 85 5.75 5.95 -6.31
C SER A 85 4.37 5.38 -6.64
N GLY A 86 3.61 5.00 -5.61
CA GLY A 86 2.22 4.54 -5.72
C GLY A 86 2.03 3.11 -5.21
N LEU A 87 0.94 2.89 -4.48
CA LEU A 87 0.62 1.61 -3.83
C LEU A 87 0.40 0.46 -4.84
N GLN A 88 -0.23 0.79 -5.96
CA GLN A 88 -0.55 -0.14 -7.06
C GLN A 88 0.40 0.01 -8.25
N ASN A 89 1.54 0.67 -8.06
CA ASN A 89 2.52 0.88 -9.13
C ASN A 89 3.57 -0.23 -9.15
N PHE A 90 3.39 -1.19 -10.05
CA PHE A 90 4.33 -2.30 -10.27
C PHE A 90 5.15 -2.13 -11.57
N ASP A 91 5.10 -0.97 -12.21
CA ASP A 91 5.93 -0.67 -13.38
C ASP A 91 7.37 -0.39 -12.92
N ARG A 92 8.26 -1.36 -13.15
CA ARG A 92 9.69 -1.27 -12.79
C ARG A 92 10.37 -0.02 -13.36
N SER A 93 10.06 0.37 -14.59
CA SER A 93 10.69 1.53 -15.23
C SER A 93 10.22 2.83 -14.57
N ASN A 94 8.93 2.92 -14.28
CA ASN A 94 8.38 4.08 -13.59
C ASN A 94 8.93 4.19 -12.16
N VAL A 95 8.91 3.09 -11.40
CA VAL A 95 9.45 3.04 -10.03
C VAL A 95 10.93 3.41 -10.02
N ALA A 96 11.74 2.88 -10.93
CA ALA A 96 13.16 3.24 -11.04
C ALA A 96 13.36 4.75 -11.29
N SER A 97 12.55 5.35 -12.16
CA SER A 97 12.58 6.78 -12.44
C SER A 97 12.25 7.61 -11.20
N VAL A 98 11.18 7.25 -10.47
CA VAL A 98 10.75 7.95 -9.25
C VAL A 98 11.80 7.81 -8.14
N VAL A 99 12.32 6.61 -7.91
CA VAL A 99 13.36 6.35 -6.89
C VAL A 99 14.62 7.14 -7.18
N THR A 100 15.08 7.15 -8.44
CA THR A 100 16.27 7.92 -8.86
C THR A 100 16.05 9.42 -8.67
N ALA A 101 14.85 9.92 -8.99
CA ALA A 101 14.51 11.32 -8.79
C ALA A 101 14.43 11.70 -7.30
N ALA A 102 13.86 10.82 -6.46
CA ALA A 102 13.78 11.02 -5.02
C ALA A 102 15.18 11.11 -4.37
N ASP A 103 16.08 10.20 -4.74
CA ASP A 103 17.47 10.18 -4.27
C ASP A 103 18.20 11.48 -4.63
N LYS A 104 18.16 11.87 -5.91
CA LYS A 104 18.77 13.11 -6.39
C LYS A 104 18.10 14.37 -5.83
N GLY A 105 16.82 14.29 -5.51
CA GLY A 105 16.02 15.38 -4.94
C GLY A 105 16.24 15.59 -3.44
N GLY A 106 17.03 14.76 -2.78
CA GLY A 106 17.28 14.87 -1.34
C GLY A 106 16.09 14.41 -0.48
N ALA A 107 15.27 13.50 -1.01
CA ALA A 107 14.28 12.81 -0.18
C ALA A 107 14.96 12.09 0.98
N THR A 108 14.23 11.86 2.06
CA THR A 108 14.73 11.04 3.17
C THR A 108 14.29 9.60 3.06
N HIS A 109 13.21 9.33 2.33
CA HIS A 109 12.61 8.00 2.17
C HIS A 109 11.98 7.86 0.78
N VAL A 110 11.97 6.63 0.28
CA VAL A 110 11.13 6.24 -0.86
C VAL A 110 10.05 5.27 -0.39
N ASP A 111 8.88 5.34 -1.00
CA ASP A 111 7.76 4.44 -0.75
C ASP A 111 7.29 3.82 -2.07
N ILE A 112 7.27 2.49 -2.10
CA ILE A 112 6.98 1.68 -3.27
C ILE A 112 5.92 0.62 -2.96
N ALA A 113 5.26 0.11 -3.99
CA ALA A 113 4.38 -1.04 -3.86
C ALA A 113 5.13 -2.21 -3.20
N CYS A 114 4.44 -2.95 -2.33
CA CYS A 114 5.03 -4.05 -1.57
C CYS A 114 5.29 -5.28 -2.45
N ASP A 115 6.43 -5.25 -3.15
CA ASP A 115 6.93 -6.32 -4.02
C ASP A 115 8.43 -6.51 -3.84
N GLN A 116 8.86 -7.77 -3.73
CA GLN A 116 10.26 -8.12 -3.49
C GLN A 116 11.22 -7.64 -4.60
N ASP A 117 10.77 -7.63 -5.85
CA ASP A 117 11.64 -7.34 -7.00
C ASP A 117 11.74 -5.83 -7.22
N LEU A 118 10.72 -5.07 -6.83
CA LEU A 118 10.79 -3.61 -6.69
C LEU A 118 11.71 -3.18 -5.55
N VAL A 119 11.69 -3.88 -4.40
CA VAL A 119 12.61 -3.59 -3.30
C VAL A 119 14.07 -3.83 -3.72
N LYS A 120 14.37 -4.97 -4.36
CA LYS A 120 15.72 -5.24 -4.89
C LYS A 120 16.17 -4.17 -5.88
N LEU A 121 15.29 -3.81 -6.81
CA LEU A 121 15.55 -2.73 -7.77
C LEU A 121 15.86 -1.40 -7.08
N ALA A 122 15.05 -0.99 -6.10
CA ALA A 122 15.27 0.27 -5.40
C ALA A 122 16.61 0.26 -4.64
N ARG A 123 16.99 -0.86 -4.03
CA ARG A 123 18.29 -1.02 -3.35
C ARG A 123 19.50 -0.90 -4.28
N GLU A 124 19.34 -1.23 -5.56
CA GLU A 124 20.40 -1.03 -6.57
C GLU A 124 20.53 0.44 -7.00
N LEU A 125 19.47 1.24 -6.82
CA LEU A 125 19.37 2.61 -7.33
C LEU A 125 19.62 3.70 -6.28
N THR A 126 19.40 3.42 -5.00
CA THR A 126 19.52 4.42 -3.92
C THR A 126 19.97 3.81 -2.59
N ASN A 127 20.54 4.65 -1.73
CA ASN A 127 20.80 4.34 -0.32
C ASN A 127 19.72 4.87 0.63
N LEU A 128 18.66 5.50 0.11
CA LEU A 128 17.54 5.95 0.93
C LEU A 128 16.83 4.76 1.57
N PRO A 129 16.35 4.89 2.81
CA PRO A 129 15.46 3.92 3.40
C PRO A 129 14.22 3.65 2.55
N ILE A 130 13.94 2.36 2.32
CA ILE A 130 12.81 1.90 1.52
C ILE A 130 11.64 1.56 2.45
N CYS A 131 10.56 2.31 2.26
CA CYS A 131 9.24 1.99 2.75
C CYS A 131 8.50 1.16 1.70
N VAL A 132 7.79 0.12 2.14
CA VAL A 132 6.85 -0.61 1.28
C VAL A 132 5.44 -0.46 1.81
N SER A 133 4.51 -0.26 0.90
CA SER A 133 3.10 -0.09 1.24
C SER A 133 2.25 -1.21 0.65
N SER A 134 1.29 -1.73 1.44
CA SER A 134 0.29 -2.71 1.00
C SER A 134 -0.97 -2.62 1.86
N VAL A 135 -2.06 -3.20 1.36
CA VAL A 135 -3.28 -3.51 2.14
C VAL A 135 -3.38 -5.01 2.46
N ASP A 136 -2.51 -5.84 1.86
CA ASP A 136 -2.45 -7.28 2.09
C ASP A 136 -1.29 -7.63 3.06
N PRO A 137 -1.58 -8.11 4.28
CA PRO A 137 -0.57 -8.53 5.25
C PRO A 137 0.41 -9.57 4.72
N SER A 138 -0.02 -10.45 3.81
CA SER A 138 0.82 -11.56 3.34
C SER A 138 1.98 -11.11 2.45
N SER A 139 1.84 -9.94 1.81
CA SER A 139 2.85 -9.39 0.90
C SER A 139 4.12 -8.89 1.61
N PHE A 140 4.02 -8.49 2.88
CA PHE A 140 5.13 -7.80 3.58
C PHE A 140 6.33 -8.68 3.88
N GLN A 141 6.14 -9.98 4.15
CA GLN A 141 7.24 -10.86 4.54
C GLN A 141 8.35 -10.87 3.48
N SER A 142 7.98 -11.11 2.22
CA SER A 142 8.92 -11.15 1.10
C SER A 142 9.64 -9.81 0.88
N ALA A 143 8.94 -8.69 1.07
CA ALA A 143 9.51 -7.35 0.91
C ALA A 143 10.51 -7.01 2.04
N VAL A 144 10.20 -7.40 3.28
CA VAL A 144 11.11 -7.25 4.42
C VAL A 144 12.35 -8.11 4.23
N GLU A 145 12.20 -9.37 3.80
CA GLU A 145 13.33 -10.26 3.47
C GLU A 145 14.19 -9.70 2.33
N ALA A 146 13.59 -8.99 1.36
CA ALA A 146 14.30 -8.29 0.28
C ALA A 146 15.05 -7.03 0.76
N GLY A 147 14.78 -6.53 1.97
CA GLY A 147 15.48 -5.41 2.60
C GLY A 147 14.67 -4.13 2.74
N ALA A 148 13.35 -4.19 2.67
CA ALA A 148 12.49 -3.09 3.09
C ALA A 148 12.72 -2.78 4.58
N GLN A 149 12.82 -1.50 4.93
CA GLN A 149 13.20 -1.06 6.28
C GLN A 149 12.02 -0.47 7.05
N MET A 150 10.96 -0.10 6.34
CA MET A 150 9.71 0.40 6.90
C MET A 150 8.55 -0.22 6.13
N ILE A 151 7.49 -0.56 6.85
CA ILE A 151 6.24 -1.02 6.27
C ILE A 151 5.15 0.01 6.58
N GLU A 152 4.26 0.21 5.62
CA GLU A 152 3.14 1.11 5.75
C GLU A 152 1.86 0.42 5.28
N ILE A 153 0.76 0.73 5.98
CA ILE A 153 -0.58 0.41 5.49
C ILE A 153 -0.92 1.51 4.48
N GLY A 154 -0.98 1.13 3.20
CA GLY A 154 -1.10 2.08 2.11
C GLY A 154 -2.43 2.86 2.12
N ASN A 155 -2.46 3.95 1.36
CA ASN A 155 -3.69 4.69 1.11
C ASN A 155 -4.67 3.85 0.25
N TYR A 156 -5.93 3.80 0.65
CA TYR A 156 -6.97 2.98 0.01
C TYR A 156 -7.58 3.61 -1.25
N ASP A 157 -7.29 4.89 -1.55
CA ASP A 157 -7.97 5.64 -2.62
C ASP A 157 -8.00 4.90 -3.98
N SER A 158 -6.89 4.26 -4.37
CA SER A 158 -6.82 3.52 -5.64
C SER A 158 -7.73 2.29 -5.71
N PHE A 159 -8.20 1.79 -4.56
CA PHE A 159 -9.13 0.66 -4.48
C PHE A 159 -10.59 1.10 -4.60
N TYR A 160 -10.91 2.33 -4.23
CA TYR A 160 -12.26 2.86 -4.37
C TYR A 160 -12.68 2.97 -5.84
N ASP A 161 -11.75 3.32 -6.73
CA ASP A 161 -11.98 3.29 -8.18
C ASP A 161 -12.30 1.88 -8.71
N ALA A 162 -11.83 0.84 -8.02
CA ALA A 162 -12.14 -0.56 -8.30
C ALA A 162 -13.41 -1.06 -7.59
N GLY A 163 -14.14 -0.18 -6.88
CA GLY A 163 -15.33 -0.52 -6.10
C GLY A 163 -15.03 -1.31 -4.83
N ILE A 164 -13.78 -1.33 -4.38
CA ILE A 164 -13.37 -2.00 -3.15
C ILE A 164 -13.37 -0.96 -2.03
N GLU A 165 -14.26 -1.14 -1.06
CA GLU A 165 -14.35 -0.30 0.13
C GLU A 165 -13.75 -1.01 1.35
N PHE A 166 -13.24 -0.22 2.29
CA PHE A 166 -12.68 -0.72 3.54
C PHE A 166 -13.47 -0.17 4.72
N SER A 167 -14.10 -1.04 5.50
CA SER A 167 -14.73 -0.68 6.77
C SER A 167 -13.68 -0.44 7.86
N SER A 168 -14.06 0.28 8.92
CA SER A 168 -13.20 0.49 10.08
C SER A 168 -12.70 -0.82 10.69
N GLU A 169 -13.56 -1.83 10.76
CA GLU A 169 -13.24 -3.17 11.26
C GLU A 169 -12.22 -3.87 10.36
N GLN A 170 -12.35 -3.72 9.04
CA GLN A 170 -11.38 -4.28 8.08
C GLN A 170 -10.02 -3.60 8.21
N VAL A 171 -9.98 -2.27 8.34
CA VAL A 171 -8.72 -1.53 8.55
C VAL A 171 -8.03 -1.97 9.85
N ILE A 172 -8.79 -2.13 10.93
CA ILE A 172 -8.29 -2.63 12.21
C ILE A 172 -7.77 -4.06 12.05
N PHE A 173 -8.50 -4.92 11.35
CA PHE A 173 -8.10 -6.29 11.08
C PHE A 173 -6.76 -6.35 10.32
N ILE A 174 -6.63 -5.61 9.21
CA ILE A 174 -5.40 -5.52 8.41
C ILE A 174 -4.22 -5.13 9.31
N LYS A 175 -4.40 -4.08 10.13
CA LYS A 175 -3.36 -3.63 11.08
C LYS A 175 -2.90 -4.75 12.01
N TYR A 176 -3.83 -5.48 12.64
CA TYR A 176 -3.48 -6.57 13.56
C TYR A 176 -2.85 -7.77 12.85
N SER A 177 -3.30 -8.08 11.64
CA SER A 177 -2.71 -9.13 10.81
C SER A 177 -1.27 -8.81 10.46
N ILE A 178 -0.95 -7.58 10.02
CA ILE A 178 0.42 -7.17 9.69
C ILE A 178 1.34 -7.34 10.89
N VAL A 179 0.97 -6.81 12.06
CA VAL A 179 1.77 -6.92 13.29
C VAL A 179 2.01 -8.37 13.72
N SER A 180 1.16 -9.31 13.29
CA SER A 180 1.29 -10.74 13.59
C SER A 180 2.09 -11.51 12.53
N SER A 181 2.26 -10.94 11.33
CA SER A 181 2.84 -11.59 10.14
C SER A 181 4.27 -11.16 9.82
N VAL A 182 4.72 -10.01 10.34
CA VAL A 182 6.09 -9.52 10.20
C VAL A 182 6.87 -9.61 11.50
#